data_AF-A0A7J7IKA4-F1
#
_entry.id   AF-A0A7J7IKA4-F1
#
_cell.length_a   1.000
_cell.length_b   1.000
_cell.length_c   1.000
_cell.angle_alpha   90.00
_cell.angle_beta   90.00
_cell.angle_gamma   90.00
#
_symmetry.space_group_name_H-M   'P 1'
#
loop_
_entity.id
_entity.type
_entity.pdbx_description
1 polymer ?
#
loop_
_entity_poly.entity_id
_entity_poly.type
_entity_poly.pdbx_seq_one_letter_code
_entity_poly.pdbx_strand_id
1 'polypeptide(L)'
;MSSQQYFAHRCHAVEQFRSSGEDAYPHKFYVTLSIPQFIAKYSHLSVGERLEEEESLAGRIRSRRLSGARLFFYDIFADGAKVQVMADARLDTTGNFTRVHAMLRRGDIIGVRGYPGRTKTGELSIFPVECRLLSPCLHMLPKPHQMLSDPETRFRQRYLDLIVNREVRPIFELRASVIRFIRKFLDERGFLEVETPMMNPVAGGANARPFVTYHNELGVNMYLRVAPELYLKQLVIGGLDRVYELGRNFRNEGIDLTHNPEFTACEFYAAYLDYNDLMDLTEALLSLMVKELTGHLKIKYHPDGRNMPEHAVEIDFTPPFKRISVMDSLRDALPQELQTLFPDSEQLGSEESRWNLQMLCERIGVVCTPPLTEARLLDKLFGELVEPKCISPTFVCDHPEIMSPLAKWHRNRPGTDGEIRALRQWPRALQCLYRTE
;
A
#
# COMPACT_ATOMS: atom_id res chain seq x y z
N MET A 1 -1.82 -23.85 -28.82
CA MET A 1 -1.06 -24.55 -27.76
C MET A 1 -1.61 -24.11 -26.41
N SER A 2 -1.97 -25.05 -25.54
CA SER A 2 -2.44 -24.72 -24.18
C SER A 2 -1.30 -24.17 -23.31
N SER A 3 -1.62 -23.54 -22.17
CA SER A 3 -0.60 -23.01 -21.25
C SER A 3 0.33 -24.12 -20.72
N GLN A 4 -0.23 -25.30 -20.42
CA GLN A 4 0.55 -26.46 -19.96
C GLN A 4 1.47 -27.02 -21.07
N GLN A 5 0.97 -27.10 -22.31
CA GLN A 5 1.78 -27.50 -23.45
C GLN A 5 2.91 -26.49 -23.70
N TYR A 6 2.63 -25.18 -23.58
CA TYR A 6 3.66 -24.14 -23.70
C TYR A 6 4.77 -24.34 -22.68
N PHE A 7 4.39 -24.57 -21.41
CA PHE A 7 5.34 -24.81 -20.33
C PHE A 7 6.23 -26.02 -20.62
N ALA A 8 5.66 -27.17 -20.96
CA ALA A 8 6.41 -28.38 -21.28
C ALA A 8 7.37 -28.17 -22.47
N HIS A 9 6.90 -27.55 -23.56
CA HIS A 9 7.74 -27.22 -24.71
C HIS A 9 8.87 -26.24 -24.37
N ARG A 10 8.62 -25.25 -23.50
CA ARG A 10 9.65 -24.30 -23.07
C ARG A 10 10.69 -24.95 -22.18
N CYS A 11 10.29 -25.80 -21.23
CA CYS A 11 11.23 -26.55 -20.40
C CYS A 11 12.15 -27.40 -21.27
N HIS A 12 11.60 -28.16 -22.21
CA HIS A 12 12.39 -28.98 -23.13
C HIS A 12 13.34 -28.13 -23.99
N ALA A 13 12.87 -27.00 -24.52
CA ALA A 13 13.73 -26.10 -25.30
C ALA A 13 14.88 -25.51 -24.47
N VAL A 14 14.63 -25.17 -23.20
CA VAL A 14 15.67 -24.68 -22.26
C VAL A 14 16.69 -25.77 -21.96
N GLU A 15 16.24 -27.01 -21.74
CA GLU A 15 17.13 -28.15 -21.53
C GLU A 15 18.00 -28.41 -22.76
N GLN A 16 17.44 -28.43 -23.96
CA GLN A 16 18.20 -28.58 -25.21
C GLN A 16 19.22 -27.44 -25.40
N PHE A 17 18.84 -26.21 -25.08
CA PHE A 17 19.73 -25.05 -25.13
C PHE A 17 20.93 -25.25 -24.19
N ARG A 18 20.69 -25.76 -22.98
CA ARG A 18 21.75 -26.08 -22.00
C ARG A 18 22.64 -27.26 -22.43
N SER A 19 22.05 -28.34 -22.92
CA SER A 19 22.79 -29.53 -23.38
C SER A 19 23.71 -29.25 -24.57
N SER A 20 23.44 -28.17 -25.31
CA SER A 20 24.24 -27.74 -26.45
C SER A 20 25.34 -26.72 -26.06
N GLY A 21 25.65 -26.60 -24.76
CA GLY A 21 26.76 -25.82 -24.22
C GLY A 21 26.44 -24.36 -23.91
N GLU A 22 25.21 -23.91 -24.12
CA GLU A 22 24.79 -22.52 -23.84
C GLU A 22 24.21 -22.40 -22.43
N ASP A 23 24.48 -21.28 -21.75
CA ASP A 23 23.96 -21.05 -20.40
C ASP A 23 22.63 -20.29 -20.44
N ALA A 24 21.54 -20.97 -20.06
CA ALA A 24 20.21 -20.35 -19.96
C ALA A 24 20.01 -19.55 -18.66
N TYR A 25 20.90 -19.73 -17.67
CA TYR A 25 20.85 -19.11 -16.34
C TYR A 25 22.23 -18.62 -15.91
N PRO A 26 22.83 -17.67 -16.66
CA PRO A 26 24.16 -17.16 -16.35
C PRO A 26 24.23 -16.49 -14.98
N HIS A 27 25.34 -16.76 -14.29
CA HIS A 27 25.60 -16.26 -12.94
C HIS A 27 25.68 -14.73 -12.87
N LYS A 28 26.22 -14.10 -13.92
CA LYS A 28 26.41 -12.64 -13.97
C LYS A 28 26.28 -12.12 -15.40
N PHE A 29 25.61 -10.97 -15.52
CA PHE A 29 25.66 -10.09 -16.67
C PHE A 29 26.00 -8.68 -16.16
N TYR A 30 26.94 -8.00 -16.81
CA TYR A 30 27.34 -6.64 -16.43
C TYR A 30 26.44 -5.64 -17.14
N VAL A 31 25.68 -4.86 -16.38
CA VAL A 31 24.80 -3.80 -16.87
C VAL A 31 25.51 -2.47 -16.63
N THR A 32 25.71 -1.67 -17.67
CA THR A 32 26.36 -0.36 -17.57
C THR A 32 25.37 0.73 -17.15
N LEU A 33 24.14 0.67 -17.66
CA LEU A 33 23.07 1.63 -17.38
C LEU A 33 21.73 0.93 -17.13
N SER A 34 20.91 1.48 -16.24
CA SER A 34 19.49 1.13 -16.20
C SER A 34 18.78 1.64 -17.46
N ILE A 35 17.63 1.05 -17.81
CA ILE A 35 16.85 1.51 -18.96
C ILE A 35 16.44 3.00 -18.82
N PRO A 36 15.93 3.48 -17.66
CA PRO A 36 15.68 4.91 -17.46
C PRO A 36 16.91 5.79 -17.67
N GLN A 37 18.09 5.39 -17.16
CA GLN A 37 19.33 6.14 -17.33
C GLN A 37 19.78 6.18 -18.81
N PHE A 38 19.66 5.06 -19.53
CA PHE A 38 19.94 5.00 -20.96
C PHE A 38 19.03 5.94 -21.76
N ILE A 39 17.73 5.97 -21.44
CA ILE A 39 16.79 6.89 -22.09
C ILE A 39 17.17 8.34 -21.80
N ALA A 40 17.45 8.68 -20.54
CA ALA A 40 17.87 10.03 -20.16
C ALA A 40 19.15 10.45 -20.90
N LYS A 41 20.18 9.60 -20.90
CA LYS A 41 21.48 9.85 -21.55
C LYS A 41 21.34 10.04 -23.06
N TYR A 42 20.57 9.20 -23.77
CA TYR A 42 20.58 9.14 -25.23
C TYR A 42 19.32 9.67 -25.93
N SER A 43 18.37 10.25 -25.19
CA SER A 43 17.15 10.83 -25.76
C SER A 43 17.40 11.95 -26.78
N HIS A 44 18.55 12.62 -26.73
CA HIS A 44 18.93 13.73 -27.60
C HIS A 44 19.37 13.30 -29.02
N LEU A 45 19.64 12.02 -29.26
CA LEU A 45 20.14 11.54 -30.54
C LEU A 45 19.14 11.81 -31.68
N SER A 46 19.67 12.08 -32.87
CA SER A 46 18.92 12.35 -34.10
C SER A 46 18.44 11.06 -34.77
N VAL A 47 17.44 11.17 -35.65
CA VAL A 47 16.91 10.01 -36.41
C VAL A 47 18.01 9.39 -37.26
N GLY A 48 18.20 8.07 -37.15
CA GLY A 48 19.22 7.33 -37.88
C GLY A 48 20.64 7.46 -37.32
N GLU A 49 20.84 8.28 -36.29
CA GLU A 49 22.12 8.39 -35.59
C GLU A 49 22.38 7.13 -34.75
N ARG A 50 23.63 6.67 -34.77
CA ARG A 50 24.11 5.58 -33.94
C ARG A 50 25.51 5.91 -33.46
N LEU A 51 25.75 5.73 -32.17
CA LEU A 51 27.03 5.99 -31.54
C LEU A 51 27.96 4.77 -31.65
N GLU A 52 29.24 4.96 -31.36
CA GLU A 52 30.25 3.89 -31.30
C GLU A 52 30.57 3.43 -29.87
N GLU A 53 30.10 4.16 -28.84
CA GLU A 53 30.21 3.74 -27.44
C GLU A 53 29.25 2.56 -27.18
N GLU A 54 29.77 1.46 -26.63
CA GLU A 54 28.94 0.32 -26.24
C GLU A 54 28.32 0.51 -24.86
N GLU A 55 27.06 0.14 -24.75
CA GLU A 55 26.34 0.06 -23.49
C GLU A 55 25.80 -1.36 -23.31
N SER A 56 25.64 -1.79 -22.06
CA SER A 56 25.04 -3.07 -21.70
C SER A 56 23.77 -2.84 -20.87
N LEU A 57 22.64 -3.30 -21.40
CA LEU A 57 21.32 -3.19 -20.78
C LEU A 57 20.77 -4.58 -20.44
N ALA A 58 19.87 -4.67 -19.47
CA ALA A 58 19.10 -5.88 -19.21
C ALA A 58 17.63 -5.56 -18.98
N GLY A 59 16.75 -6.48 -19.36
CA GLY A 59 15.32 -6.31 -19.16
C GLY A 59 14.49 -7.50 -19.62
N ARG A 60 13.19 -7.45 -19.29
CA ARG A 60 12.22 -8.46 -19.71
C ARG A 60 11.71 -8.17 -21.12
N ILE A 61 11.76 -9.16 -22.01
CA ILE A 61 11.16 -9.06 -23.34
C ILE A 61 9.64 -8.91 -23.20
N ARG A 62 9.11 -7.75 -23.56
CA ARG A 62 7.67 -7.47 -23.58
C ARG A 62 7.04 -7.82 -24.93
N SER A 63 7.75 -7.51 -26.01
CA SER A 63 7.33 -7.78 -27.38
C SER A 63 8.51 -8.34 -28.18
N ARG A 64 8.19 -9.14 -29.21
CA ARG A 64 9.15 -9.69 -30.16
C ARG A 64 8.53 -9.64 -31.54
N ARG A 65 9.20 -8.99 -32.48
CA ARG A 65 8.81 -8.87 -33.90
C ARG A 65 9.98 -9.29 -34.77
N LEU A 66 9.68 -9.94 -35.89
CA LEU A 66 10.68 -10.40 -36.85
C LEU A 66 10.49 -9.65 -38.17
N SER A 67 11.60 -9.30 -38.83
CA SER A 67 11.60 -8.72 -40.17
C SER A 67 12.58 -9.50 -41.04
N GLY A 68 12.17 -10.71 -41.43
CA GLY A 68 13.05 -11.70 -42.04
C GLY A 68 13.93 -12.44 -41.02
N ALA A 69 14.81 -13.32 -41.50
CA ALA A 69 15.63 -14.19 -40.66
C ALA A 69 16.85 -13.48 -40.01
N ARG A 70 17.18 -12.27 -40.47
CA ARG A 70 18.40 -11.53 -40.07
C ARG A 70 18.14 -10.28 -39.24
N LEU A 71 16.88 -9.98 -38.93
CA LEU A 71 16.50 -8.77 -38.21
C LEU A 71 15.36 -9.04 -37.23
N PHE A 72 15.64 -8.83 -35.94
CA PHE A 72 14.70 -8.99 -34.84
C PHE A 72 14.54 -7.68 -34.09
N PHE A 73 13.30 -7.37 -33.72
CA PHE A 73 12.98 -6.24 -32.86
C PHE A 73 12.41 -6.76 -31.55
N TYR A 74 12.97 -6.32 -30.43
CA TYR A 74 12.43 -6.56 -29.11
C TYR A 74 12.10 -5.25 -28.43
N ASP A 75 11.05 -5.23 -27.63
CA ASP A 75 10.92 -4.22 -26.59
C ASP A 75 11.31 -4.88 -25.27
N ILE A 76 12.37 -4.38 -24.63
CA ILE A 76 12.74 -4.82 -23.27
C ILE A 76 12.25 -3.80 -22.25
N PHE A 77 11.84 -4.29 -21.08
CA PHE A 77 11.29 -3.50 -20.00
C PHE A 77 11.99 -3.78 -18.68
N ALA A 78 12.41 -2.73 -17.99
CA ALA A 78 13.00 -2.74 -16.66
C ALA A 78 12.77 -1.37 -16.01
N ASP A 79 12.63 -1.35 -14.69
CA ASP A 79 12.52 -0.12 -13.89
C ASP A 79 11.49 0.90 -14.41
N GLY A 80 10.32 0.41 -14.81
CA GLY A 80 9.22 1.26 -15.28
C GLY A 80 9.35 1.77 -16.72
N ALA A 81 10.48 1.53 -17.38
CA ALA A 81 10.78 2.06 -18.71
C ALA A 81 10.97 0.98 -19.78
N LYS A 82 10.73 1.35 -21.04
CA LYS A 82 10.97 0.47 -22.22
C LYS A 82 12.09 1.04 -23.09
N VAL A 83 12.87 0.15 -23.70
CA VAL A 83 13.77 0.49 -24.82
C VAL A 83 13.67 -0.57 -25.91
N GLN A 84 13.81 -0.15 -27.17
CA GLN A 84 13.84 -1.07 -28.29
C GLN A 84 15.24 -1.70 -28.42
N VAL A 85 15.29 -2.98 -28.76
CA VAL A 85 16.49 -3.69 -29.21
C VAL A 85 16.29 -4.01 -30.68
N MET A 86 17.14 -3.47 -31.55
CA MET A 86 17.11 -3.74 -32.98
C MET A 86 18.28 -4.66 -33.35
N ALA A 87 18.07 -5.97 -33.22
CA ALA A 87 19.09 -6.97 -33.44
C ALA A 87 19.23 -7.32 -34.93
N ASP A 88 20.33 -6.86 -35.53
CA ASP A 88 20.70 -7.11 -36.92
C ASP A 88 21.87 -8.09 -36.97
N ALA A 89 21.72 -9.18 -37.74
CA ALA A 89 22.74 -10.22 -37.88
C ALA A 89 24.09 -9.71 -38.43
N ARG A 90 24.14 -8.51 -39.00
CA ARG A 90 25.38 -7.88 -39.48
C ARG A 90 26.22 -7.27 -38.36
N LEU A 91 25.61 -6.99 -37.20
CA LEU A 91 26.28 -6.41 -36.03
C LEU A 91 26.66 -7.46 -34.99
N ASP A 92 26.07 -8.66 -35.09
CA ASP A 92 26.36 -9.77 -34.19
C ASP A 92 27.83 -10.19 -34.26
N THR A 93 28.47 -10.26 -33.09
CA THR A 93 29.89 -10.62 -32.94
C THR A 93 30.08 -12.01 -32.35
N THR A 94 29.00 -12.66 -31.90
CA THR A 94 29.06 -13.95 -31.20
C THR A 94 29.01 -15.14 -32.15
N GLY A 95 28.49 -14.96 -33.37
CA GLY A 95 28.34 -16.03 -34.37
C GLY A 95 27.18 -16.99 -34.06
N ASN A 96 26.40 -16.73 -33.00
CA ASN A 96 25.26 -17.56 -32.59
C ASN A 96 23.89 -16.87 -32.77
N PHE A 97 23.84 -15.74 -33.50
CA PHE A 97 22.64 -14.95 -33.77
C PHE A 97 21.36 -15.79 -33.98
N THR A 98 21.36 -16.65 -35.01
CA THR A 98 20.17 -17.45 -35.37
C THR A 98 19.70 -18.33 -34.21
N ARG A 99 20.64 -18.93 -33.47
CA ARG A 99 20.34 -19.85 -32.37
C ARG A 99 19.79 -19.12 -31.16
N VAL A 100 20.43 -18.02 -30.74
CA VAL A 100 19.95 -17.18 -29.63
C VAL A 100 18.56 -16.62 -29.95
N HIS A 101 18.40 -15.97 -31.09
CA HIS A 101 17.14 -15.34 -31.46
C HIS A 101 16.01 -16.35 -31.74
N ALA A 102 16.34 -17.61 -32.08
CA ALA A 102 15.39 -18.72 -32.12
C ALA A 102 14.98 -19.23 -30.74
N MET A 103 15.80 -19.04 -29.69
CA MET A 103 15.50 -19.41 -28.31
C MET A 103 14.65 -18.36 -27.58
N LEU A 104 14.91 -17.07 -27.82
CA LEU A 104 14.25 -15.97 -27.13
C LEU A 104 12.73 -15.93 -27.37
N ARG A 105 11.97 -15.74 -26.30
CA ARG A 105 10.51 -15.59 -26.29
C ARG A 105 10.11 -14.37 -25.46
N ARG A 106 8.87 -13.93 -25.69
CA ARG A 106 8.22 -12.94 -24.83
C ARG A 106 8.21 -13.45 -23.39
N GLY A 107 8.59 -12.58 -22.47
CA GLY A 107 8.70 -12.85 -21.04
C GLY A 107 10.12 -13.17 -20.59
N ASP A 108 11.02 -13.61 -21.46
CA ASP A 108 12.40 -13.91 -21.08
C ASP A 108 13.12 -12.65 -20.55
N ILE A 109 14.00 -12.81 -19.57
CA ILE A 109 14.97 -11.78 -19.18
C ILE A 109 16.19 -11.93 -20.10
N ILE A 110 16.58 -10.85 -20.75
CA ILE A 110 17.76 -10.82 -21.60
C ILE A 110 18.72 -9.70 -21.19
N GLY A 111 19.99 -9.94 -21.48
CA GLY A 111 21.06 -8.96 -21.46
C GLY A 111 21.43 -8.63 -22.90
N VAL A 112 21.73 -7.36 -23.15
CA VAL A 112 22.08 -6.84 -24.46
C VAL A 112 23.30 -5.95 -24.32
N ARG A 113 24.36 -6.22 -25.09
CA ARG A 113 25.48 -5.30 -25.27
C ARG A 113 25.48 -4.77 -26.68
N GLY A 114 25.60 -3.46 -26.85
CA GLY A 114 25.69 -2.84 -28.16
C GLY A 114 25.56 -1.33 -28.15
N TYR A 115 25.29 -0.77 -29.32
CA TYR A 115 25.42 0.67 -29.56
C TYR A 115 24.09 1.41 -29.34
N PRO A 116 24.06 2.54 -28.63
CA PRO A 116 22.92 3.44 -28.60
C PRO A 116 22.66 4.10 -29.95
N GLY A 117 21.39 4.31 -30.29
CA GLY A 117 21.03 5.10 -31.47
C GLY A 117 19.52 5.24 -31.66
N ARG A 118 19.11 5.87 -32.75
CA ARG A 118 17.70 5.91 -33.18
C ARG A 118 17.52 5.23 -34.52
N THR A 119 16.44 4.48 -34.65
CA THR A 119 16.04 3.92 -35.94
C THR A 119 15.62 5.03 -36.91
N LYS A 120 15.45 4.67 -38.19
CA LYS A 120 14.93 5.59 -39.22
C LYS A 120 13.50 6.09 -38.94
N THR A 121 12.75 5.36 -38.11
CA THR A 121 11.41 5.78 -37.63
C THR A 121 11.49 6.64 -36.36
N GLY A 122 12.70 6.95 -35.89
CA GLY A 122 12.95 7.82 -34.74
C GLY A 122 12.86 7.14 -33.38
N GLU A 123 12.72 5.81 -33.28
CA GLU A 123 12.62 5.10 -32.00
C GLU A 123 14.02 4.90 -31.39
N LEU A 124 14.22 5.36 -30.14
CA LEU A 124 15.46 5.14 -29.39
C LEU A 124 15.66 3.64 -29.15
N SER A 125 16.83 3.15 -29.54
CA SER A 125 17.15 1.73 -29.61
C SER A 125 18.58 1.45 -29.15
N ILE A 126 18.82 0.22 -28.73
CA ILE A 126 20.15 -0.37 -28.66
C ILE A 126 20.33 -1.34 -29.84
N PHE A 127 21.46 -1.25 -30.51
CA PHE A 127 21.85 -2.08 -31.65
C PHE A 127 22.87 -3.12 -31.16
N PRO A 128 22.43 -4.35 -30.84
CA PRO A 128 23.25 -5.32 -30.13
C PRO A 128 24.38 -5.87 -31.00
N VAL A 129 25.57 -5.97 -30.40
CA VAL A 129 26.65 -6.85 -30.85
C VAL A 129 26.58 -8.23 -30.18
N GLU A 130 25.88 -8.31 -29.04
CA GLU A 130 25.57 -9.54 -28.31
C GLU A 130 24.17 -9.43 -27.68
N CYS A 131 23.37 -10.48 -27.88
CA CYS A 131 22.17 -10.74 -27.08
C CYS A 131 22.37 -12.01 -26.27
N ARG A 132 22.02 -11.99 -24.98
CA ARG A 132 22.16 -13.13 -24.09
C ARG A 132 20.88 -13.40 -23.32
N LEU A 133 20.46 -14.66 -23.29
CA LEU A 133 19.40 -15.12 -22.39
C LEU A 133 19.92 -15.13 -20.95
N LEU A 134 19.23 -14.45 -20.03
CA LEU A 134 19.62 -14.42 -18.60
C LEU A 134 18.69 -15.28 -17.73
N SER A 135 17.40 -15.30 -18.05
CA SER A 135 16.43 -16.18 -17.39
C SER A 135 15.21 -16.39 -18.30
N PRO A 136 14.95 -17.61 -18.78
CA PRO A 136 13.78 -17.90 -19.60
C PRO A 136 12.47 -17.76 -18.80
N CYS A 137 11.43 -17.29 -19.47
CA CYS A 137 10.06 -17.38 -19.02
C CYS A 137 9.45 -18.68 -19.53
N LEU A 138 9.15 -19.57 -18.59
CA LEU A 138 8.62 -20.90 -18.90
C LEU A 138 7.11 -20.88 -19.16
N HIS A 139 6.39 -19.90 -18.59
CA HIS A 139 4.96 -19.77 -18.75
C HIS A 139 4.59 -18.77 -19.85
N MET A 140 3.45 -19.03 -20.50
CA MET A 140 2.90 -18.09 -21.46
C MET A 140 2.26 -16.90 -20.73
N LEU A 141 2.83 -15.70 -20.91
CA LEU A 141 2.25 -14.49 -20.34
C LEU A 141 0.92 -14.12 -21.04
N PRO A 142 -0.06 -13.52 -20.32
CA PRO A 142 -1.28 -12.96 -20.92
C PRO A 142 -0.95 -12.06 -22.12
N LYS A 143 -1.80 -11.96 -23.14
CA LYS A 143 -1.47 -11.19 -24.36
C LYS A 143 -1.16 -9.71 -24.01
N PRO A 144 -0.33 -8.99 -24.80
CA PRO A 144 0.10 -7.62 -24.45
C PRO A 144 -1.01 -6.60 -24.17
N HIS A 145 -2.20 -6.81 -24.74
CA HIS A 145 -3.38 -5.95 -24.55
C HIS A 145 -4.35 -6.46 -23.47
N GLN A 146 -4.08 -7.63 -22.90
CA GLN A 146 -4.87 -8.20 -21.82
C GLN A 146 -4.26 -7.79 -20.49
N MET A 147 -4.95 -6.92 -19.77
CA MET A 147 -4.66 -6.67 -18.36
C MET A 147 -5.12 -7.87 -17.53
N LEU A 148 -4.44 -8.13 -16.42
CA LEU A 148 -5.00 -9.03 -15.41
C LEU A 148 -6.07 -8.25 -14.66
N SER A 149 -7.34 -8.61 -14.87
CA SER A 149 -8.48 -7.97 -14.20
C SER A 149 -8.89 -8.71 -12.94
N ASP A 150 -8.82 -10.05 -12.95
CA ASP A 150 -9.21 -10.92 -11.84
C ASP A 150 -8.41 -10.61 -10.56
N PRO A 151 -9.05 -10.07 -9.49
CA PRO A 151 -8.36 -9.68 -8.27
C PRO A 151 -7.65 -10.86 -7.57
N GLU A 152 -8.23 -12.06 -7.58
CA GLU A 152 -7.65 -13.22 -6.93
C GLU A 152 -6.30 -13.59 -7.55
N THR A 153 -6.23 -13.71 -8.88
CA THR A 153 -4.99 -13.99 -9.61
C THR A 153 -3.96 -12.89 -9.36
N ARG A 154 -4.34 -11.62 -9.43
CA ARG A 154 -3.42 -10.49 -9.22
C ARG A 154 -2.80 -10.52 -7.83
N PHE A 155 -3.60 -10.81 -6.80
CA PHE A 155 -3.16 -10.76 -5.42
C PHE A 155 -2.34 -12.00 -5.04
N ARG A 156 -2.69 -13.19 -5.56
CA ARG A 156 -1.91 -14.42 -5.37
C ARG A 156 -0.60 -14.43 -6.17
N GLN A 157 -0.61 -13.86 -7.38
CA GLN A 157 0.54 -13.80 -8.28
C GLN A 157 1.00 -12.37 -8.51
N ARG A 158 1.36 -11.67 -7.42
CA ARG A 158 1.75 -10.25 -7.47
C ARG A 158 2.89 -9.97 -8.46
N TYR A 159 3.82 -10.91 -8.64
CA TYR A 159 4.90 -10.80 -9.63
C TYR A 159 4.36 -10.69 -11.06
N LEU A 160 3.26 -11.39 -11.39
CA LEU A 160 2.63 -11.35 -12.69
C LEU A 160 1.83 -10.07 -12.88
N ASP A 161 1.12 -9.62 -11.84
CA ASP A 161 0.43 -8.33 -11.80
C ASP A 161 1.42 -7.18 -12.10
N LEU A 162 2.59 -7.17 -11.45
CA LEU A 162 3.66 -6.18 -11.70
C LEU A 162 4.26 -6.25 -13.11
N ILE A 163 4.23 -7.41 -13.77
CA ILE A 163 4.72 -7.57 -15.15
C ILE A 163 3.70 -7.03 -16.15
N VAL A 164 2.41 -7.27 -15.92
CA VAL A 164 1.34 -7.00 -16.89
C VAL A 164 0.74 -5.61 -16.69
N ASN A 165 0.44 -5.24 -15.45
CA ASN A 165 -0.31 -4.05 -15.06
C ASN A 165 0.65 -2.94 -14.60
N ARG A 166 0.85 -1.93 -15.45
CA ARG A 166 1.85 -0.87 -15.25
C ARG A 166 1.52 0.07 -14.10
N GLU A 167 0.23 0.22 -13.81
CA GLU A 167 -0.30 1.07 -12.76
C GLU A 167 -0.01 0.54 -11.34
N VAL A 168 0.38 -0.73 -11.21
CA VAL A 168 0.63 -1.36 -9.91
C VAL A 168 1.95 -0.90 -9.30
N ARG A 169 3.02 -0.76 -10.10
CA ARG A 169 4.33 -0.32 -9.61
C ARG A 169 4.29 1.06 -8.94
N PRO A 170 3.70 2.11 -9.54
CA PRO A 170 3.59 3.42 -8.91
C PRO A 170 2.88 3.41 -7.55
N ILE A 171 1.97 2.45 -7.29
CA ILE A 171 1.31 2.31 -5.98
C ILE A 171 2.32 1.92 -4.89
N PHE A 172 3.21 0.96 -5.19
CA PHE A 172 4.26 0.55 -4.25
C PHE A 172 5.31 1.64 -4.06
N GLU A 173 5.68 2.34 -5.14
CA GLU A 173 6.61 3.48 -5.07
C GLU A 173 6.03 4.61 -4.23
N LEU A 174 4.74 4.96 -4.43
CA LEU A 174 4.02 5.95 -3.62
C LEU A 174 3.94 5.51 -2.15
N ARG A 175 3.63 4.24 -1.87
CA ARG A 175 3.62 3.70 -0.50
C ARG A 175 5.00 3.85 0.17
N ALA A 176 6.08 3.57 -0.57
CA ALA A 176 7.43 3.76 -0.05
C ALA A 176 7.74 5.24 0.21
N SER A 177 7.26 6.16 -0.64
CA SER A 177 7.38 7.61 -0.45
C SER A 177 6.61 8.10 0.78
N VAL A 178 5.39 7.61 1.03
CA VAL A 178 4.61 7.89 2.25
C VAL A 178 5.39 7.50 3.50
N ILE A 179 5.96 6.29 3.53
CA ILE A 179 6.76 5.80 4.66
C ILE A 179 8.00 6.68 4.89
N ARG A 180 8.73 7.04 3.83
CA ARG A 180 9.90 7.93 3.94
C ARG A 180 9.51 9.32 4.45
N PHE A 181 8.38 9.85 3.98
CA PHE A 181 7.87 11.14 4.43
C PHE A 181 7.55 11.13 5.93
N ILE A 182 6.84 10.10 6.41
CA ILE A 182 6.48 9.98 7.84
C ILE A 182 7.73 9.96 8.72
N ARG A 183 8.74 9.15 8.36
CA ARG A 183 10.02 9.11 9.08
C ARG A 183 10.66 10.49 9.14
N LYS A 184 10.92 11.08 7.97
CA LYS A 184 11.53 12.42 7.86
C LYS A 184 10.77 13.46 8.71
N PHE A 185 9.44 13.47 8.63
CA PHE A 185 8.59 14.42 9.35
C PHE A 185 8.74 14.32 10.88
N LEU A 186 8.81 13.10 11.41
CA LEU A 186 8.96 12.83 12.84
C LEU A 186 10.41 13.03 13.31
N ASP A 187 11.40 12.58 12.52
CA ASP A 187 12.83 12.75 12.80
C ASP A 187 13.20 14.25 12.91
N GLU A 188 12.72 15.08 11.97
CA GLU A 188 12.92 16.54 11.99
C GLU A 188 12.28 17.22 13.22
N ARG A 189 11.37 16.53 13.92
CA ARG A 189 10.70 17.00 15.14
C ARG A 189 11.26 16.36 16.41
N GLY A 190 12.40 15.69 16.30
CA GLY A 190 13.13 15.11 17.43
C GLY A 190 12.48 13.86 18.01
N PHE A 191 11.65 13.15 17.24
CA PHE A 191 11.22 11.82 17.63
C PHE A 191 12.31 10.79 17.35
N LEU A 192 12.45 9.81 18.24
CA LEU A 192 13.34 8.67 18.08
C LEU A 192 12.58 7.48 17.49
N GLU A 193 13.01 6.93 16.35
CA GLU A 193 12.49 5.65 15.84
C GLU A 193 12.94 4.51 16.76
N VAL A 194 12.00 3.68 17.20
CA VAL A 194 12.25 2.55 18.11
C VAL A 194 11.58 1.28 17.58
N GLU A 195 12.01 0.13 18.08
CA GLU A 195 11.40 -1.17 17.80
C GLU A 195 10.96 -1.84 19.12
N THR A 196 9.70 -2.23 19.20
CA THR A 196 9.15 -2.90 20.39
C THR A 196 8.74 -4.36 20.08
N PRO A 197 8.63 -5.25 21.09
CA PRO A 197 8.30 -6.65 20.85
C PRO A 197 7.02 -6.87 20.03
N MET A 198 7.09 -7.77 19.05
CA MET A 198 5.92 -8.22 18.27
C MET A 198 5.28 -9.49 18.85
N MET A 199 5.98 -10.20 19.74
CA MET A 199 5.47 -11.36 20.47
C MET A 199 5.36 -10.99 21.95
N ASN A 200 4.13 -10.99 22.48
CA ASN A 200 3.84 -10.56 23.84
C ASN A 200 3.26 -11.72 24.66
N PRO A 201 3.56 -11.80 25.97
CA PRO A 201 2.90 -12.77 26.86
C PRO A 201 1.40 -12.45 27.04
N VAL A 202 1.02 -11.18 26.89
CA VAL A 202 -0.36 -10.68 26.92
C VAL A 202 -0.53 -9.67 25.79
N ALA A 203 -1.57 -9.82 24.95
CA ALA A 203 -1.90 -8.83 23.94
C ALA A 203 -2.59 -7.60 24.58
N GLY A 204 -2.22 -6.39 24.17
CA GLY A 204 -2.79 -5.14 24.67
C GLY A 204 -2.51 -3.98 23.73
N GLY A 205 -3.02 -2.78 24.07
CA GLY A 205 -2.88 -1.56 23.27
C GLY A 205 -3.95 -1.37 22.17
N ALA A 206 -4.83 -2.34 21.95
CA ALA A 206 -6.00 -2.17 21.09
C ALA A 206 -7.10 -3.17 21.47
N ASN A 207 -8.36 -2.83 21.19
CA ASN A 207 -9.47 -3.76 21.29
C ASN A 207 -9.56 -4.62 20.01
N ALA A 208 -8.76 -5.68 19.96
CA ALA A 208 -8.67 -6.56 18.81
C ALA A 208 -8.40 -8.00 19.23
N ARG A 209 -8.87 -8.98 18.43
CA ARG A 209 -8.57 -10.40 18.68
C ARG A 209 -7.13 -10.72 18.26
N PRO A 210 -6.26 -11.21 19.14
CA PRO A 210 -4.86 -11.50 18.78
C PRO A 210 -4.71 -12.85 18.06
N PHE A 211 -3.61 -13.00 17.32
CA PHE A 211 -3.08 -14.31 16.94
C PHE A 211 -2.32 -14.93 18.12
N VAL A 212 -2.42 -16.25 18.26
CA VAL A 212 -1.73 -17.02 19.31
C VAL A 212 -0.69 -17.92 18.66
N THR A 213 0.49 -17.98 19.25
CA THR A 213 1.58 -18.88 18.88
C THR A 213 2.22 -19.47 20.14
N TYR A 214 3.18 -20.39 19.97
CA TYR A 214 3.83 -21.09 21.07
C TYR A 214 5.34 -21.00 20.96
N HIS A 215 6.00 -20.64 22.06
CA HIS A 215 7.46 -20.61 22.13
C HIS A 215 7.97 -21.93 22.71
N ASN A 216 8.50 -22.81 21.84
CA ASN A 216 8.88 -24.18 22.21
C ASN A 216 9.85 -24.27 23.39
N GLU A 217 10.92 -23.45 23.39
CA GLU A 217 11.95 -23.51 24.45
C GLU A 217 11.45 -22.98 25.82
N LEU A 218 10.69 -21.88 25.83
CA LEU A 218 10.11 -21.32 27.05
C LEU A 218 8.87 -22.09 27.53
N GLY A 219 8.29 -22.93 26.68
CA GLY A 219 7.11 -23.72 27.01
C GLY A 219 5.82 -22.91 27.19
N VAL A 220 5.74 -21.68 26.66
CA VAL A 220 4.62 -20.74 26.89
C VAL A 220 3.92 -20.30 25.61
N ASN A 221 2.63 -19.98 25.73
CA ASN A 221 1.89 -19.28 24.68
C ASN A 221 2.33 -17.82 24.60
N MET A 222 2.40 -17.31 23.38
CA MET A 222 2.71 -15.92 23.06
C MET A 222 1.66 -15.39 22.08
N TYR A 223 1.48 -14.08 22.06
CA TYR A 223 0.50 -13.42 21.23
C TYR A 223 1.21 -12.45 20.28
N LEU A 224 0.81 -12.44 19.01
CA LEU A 224 1.28 -11.39 18.11
C LEU A 224 0.64 -10.05 18.51
N ARG A 225 1.43 -8.97 18.50
CA ARG A 225 0.95 -7.66 18.96
C ARG A 225 -0.19 -7.15 18.08
N VAL A 226 -1.18 -6.54 18.73
CA VAL A 226 -2.28 -5.82 18.07
C VAL A 226 -1.99 -4.31 17.93
N ALA A 227 -1.10 -3.78 18.78
CA ALA A 227 -0.52 -2.45 18.78
C ALA A 227 0.77 -2.41 19.65
N PRO A 228 1.75 -1.54 19.36
CA PRO A 228 2.92 -1.28 20.22
C PRO A 228 2.66 -0.30 21.39
N GLU A 229 1.49 0.37 21.45
CA GLU A 229 1.09 1.39 22.44
C GLU A 229 1.67 1.21 23.86
N LEU A 230 1.51 0.04 24.48
CA LEU A 230 1.91 -0.16 25.87
C LEU A 230 3.43 -0.06 26.08
N TYR A 231 4.22 -0.56 25.13
CA TYR A 231 5.68 -0.47 25.21
C TYR A 231 6.15 0.96 24.93
N LEU A 232 5.56 1.64 23.96
CA LEU A 232 5.93 3.03 23.65
C LEU A 232 5.69 3.95 24.86
N LYS A 233 4.60 3.76 25.60
CA LYS A 233 4.38 4.47 26.88
C LYS A 233 5.44 4.14 27.93
N GLN A 234 5.89 2.89 28.03
CA GLN A 234 6.97 2.50 28.95
C GLN A 234 8.30 3.18 28.59
N LEU A 235 8.58 3.38 27.30
CA LEU A 235 9.76 4.14 26.87
C LEU A 235 9.70 5.60 27.28
N VAL A 236 8.52 6.23 27.19
CA VAL A 236 8.30 7.59 27.70
C VAL A 236 8.50 7.64 29.22
N ILE A 237 8.00 6.65 29.97
CA ILE A 237 8.30 6.51 31.41
C ILE A 237 9.80 6.43 31.67
N GLY A 238 10.54 5.74 30.79
CA GLY A 238 12.00 5.63 30.84
C GLY A 238 12.77 6.91 30.47
N GLY A 239 12.07 8.00 30.12
CA GLY A 239 12.68 9.30 29.80
C GLY A 239 12.92 9.53 28.31
N LEU A 240 12.43 8.66 27.42
CA LEU A 240 12.41 8.93 25.98
C LEU A 240 11.18 9.78 25.64
N ASP A 241 11.31 11.10 25.76
CA ASP A 241 10.20 12.04 25.63
C ASP A 241 9.45 11.96 24.31
N ARG A 242 10.09 11.55 23.20
CA ARG A 242 9.47 11.46 21.88
C ARG A 242 9.93 10.20 21.17
N VAL A 243 9.02 9.25 21.00
CA VAL A 243 9.29 7.97 20.33
C VAL A 243 8.27 7.70 19.24
N TYR A 244 8.67 7.01 18.19
CA TYR A 244 7.74 6.46 17.21
C TYR A 244 8.18 5.09 16.70
N GLU A 245 7.23 4.31 16.24
CA GLU A 245 7.46 3.02 15.60
C GLU A 245 6.61 2.88 14.34
N LEU A 246 7.27 2.55 13.23
CA LEU A 246 6.65 2.14 11.96
C LEU A 246 6.77 0.63 11.81
N GLY A 247 5.71 -0.10 12.14
CA GLY A 247 5.78 -1.56 12.26
C GLY A 247 4.51 -2.31 11.86
N ARG A 248 4.60 -3.64 11.89
CA ARG A 248 3.47 -4.53 11.61
C ARG A 248 2.63 -4.73 12.87
N ASN A 249 1.32 -4.68 12.72
CA ASN A 249 0.33 -5.13 13.70
C ASN A 249 -0.44 -6.32 13.13
N PHE A 250 -0.91 -7.20 14.01
CA PHE A 250 -1.58 -8.44 13.65
C PHE A 250 -2.93 -8.54 14.37
N ARG A 251 -4.01 -8.69 13.60
CA ARG A 251 -5.38 -8.82 14.15
C ARG A 251 -6.08 -10.01 13.51
N ASN A 252 -6.52 -10.95 14.33
CA ASN A 252 -7.18 -12.17 13.92
C ASN A 252 -8.69 -11.92 13.75
N GLU A 253 -9.00 -11.10 12.76
CA GLU A 253 -10.34 -10.59 12.44
C GLU A 253 -10.74 -10.95 11.01
N GLY A 254 -11.94 -10.54 10.59
CA GLY A 254 -12.39 -10.72 9.21
C GLY A 254 -11.56 -9.92 8.20
N ILE A 255 -11.53 -10.38 6.96
CA ILE A 255 -10.88 -9.68 5.84
C ILE A 255 -11.97 -8.95 5.05
N ASP A 256 -11.76 -7.67 4.78
CA ASP A 256 -12.59 -6.86 3.88
C ASP A 256 -11.71 -5.87 3.08
N LEU A 257 -12.32 -4.92 2.37
CA LEU A 257 -11.61 -3.93 1.54
C LEU A 257 -10.62 -3.06 2.32
N THR A 258 -10.83 -2.92 3.64
CA THR A 258 -10.07 -2.04 4.54
C THR A 258 -9.34 -2.80 5.64
N HIS A 259 -9.59 -4.11 5.80
CA HIS A 259 -9.00 -4.94 6.85
C HIS A 259 -8.19 -6.09 6.26
N ASN A 260 -6.88 -6.10 6.58
CA ASN A 260 -5.99 -7.23 6.34
C ASN A 260 -5.44 -7.74 7.68
N PRO A 261 -5.26 -9.06 7.88
CA PRO A 261 -4.87 -9.61 9.20
C PRO A 261 -3.50 -9.12 9.69
N GLU A 262 -2.66 -8.67 8.77
CA GLU A 262 -1.43 -7.96 9.07
C GLU A 262 -1.41 -6.59 8.36
N PHE A 263 -1.09 -5.52 9.07
CA PHE A 263 -1.08 -4.18 8.47
C PHE A 263 -0.01 -3.30 9.12
N THR A 264 0.45 -2.30 8.38
CA THR A 264 1.48 -1.37 8.88
C THR A 264 0.82 -0.18 9.54
N ALA A 265 1.25 0.13 10.76
CA ALA A 265 0.86 1.32 11.49
C ALA A 265 2.10 2.16 11.84
N CYS A 266 1.90 3.47 11.95
CA CYS A 266 2.81 4.37 12.62
C CYS A 266 2.17 4.74 13.96
N GLU A 267 2.84 4.46 15.06
CA GLU A 267 2.44 4.96 16.39
C GLU A 267 3.56 5.82 16.95
N PHE A 268 3.21 6.96 17.53
CA PHE A 268 4.18 7.83 18.17
C PHE A 268 3.63 8.35 19.49
N TYR A 269 4.53 8.61 20.44
CA TYR A 269 4.22 9.14 21.76
C TYR A 269 5.15 10.31 22.06
N ALA A 270 4.59 11.38 22.61
CA ALA A 270 5.31 12.59 22.97
C ALA A 270 4.92 13.06 24.37
N ALA A 271 5.89 13.18 25.26
CA ALA A 271 5.74 13.78 26.56
C ALA A 271 5.36 15.26 26.44
N TYR A 272 4.59 15.74 27.42
CA TYR A 272 4.19 17.14 27.56
C TYR A 272 3.27 17.70 26.46
N LEU A 273 2.79 16.86 25.55
CA LEU A 273 1.77 17.23 24.56
C LEU A 273 0.39 16.72 24.98
N ASP A 274 -0.65 17.47 24.63
CA ASP A 274 -2.04 17.02 24.68
C ASP A 274 -2.60 16.77 23.27
N TYR A 275 -3.82 16.23 23.18
CA TYR A 275 -4.41 15.88 21.90
C TYR A 275 -4.66 17.05 20.94
N ASN A 276 -4.72 18.30 21.42
CA ASN A 276 -4.81 19.47 20.54
C ASN A 276 -3.49 19.67 19.80
N ASP A 277 -2.36 19.53 20.49
CA ASP A 277 -1.05 19.54 19.86
C ASP A 277 -0.94 18.39 18.84
N LEU A 278 -1.53 17.23 19.14
CA LEU A 278 -1.59 16.09 18.20
C LEU A 278 -2.48 16.36 16.99
N MET A 279 -3.58 17.11 17.13
CA MET A 279 -4.41 17.54 16.00
C MET A 279 -3.61 18.45 15.07
N ASP A 280 -2.92 19.45 15.63
CA ASP A 280 -2.10 20.38 14.83
C ASP A 280 -0.94 19.65 14.14
N LEU A 281 -0.30 18.69 14.84
CA LEU A 281 0.72 17.83 14.26
C LEU A 281 0.17 16.95 13.12
N THR A 282 -1.04 16.42 13.28
CA THR A 282 -1.71 15.58 12.28
C THR A 282 -2.11 16.38 11.04
N GLU A 283 -2.65 17.59 11.23
CA GLU A 283 -2.94 18.52 10.13
C GLU A 283 -1.67 18.82 9.32
N ALA A 284 -0.57 19.15 10.01
CA ALA A 284 0.72 19.38 9.37
C ALA A 284 1.24 18.13 8.65
N LEU A 285 1.20 16.96 9.29
CA LEU A 285 1.66 15.70 8.70
C LEU A 285 0.90 15.37 7.42
N LEU A 286 -0.43 15.35 7.46
CA LEU A 286 -1.25 14.91 6.32
C LEU A 286 -1.25 15.94 5.19
N SER A 287 -1.41 17.23 5.49
CA SER A 287 -1.44 18.29 4.46
C SER A 287 -0.10 18.42 3.74
N LEU A 288 1.03 18.43 4.46
CA LEU A 288 2.36 18.50 3.86
C LEU A 288 2.68 17.24 3.06
N MET A 289 2.33 16.05 3.55
CA MET A 289 2.54 14.79 2.83
C MET A 289 1.79 14.78 1.50
N VAL A 290 0.50 15.14 1.51
CA VAL A 290 -0.31 15.16 0.29
C VAL A 290 0.23 16.21 -0.67
N LYS A 291 0.62 17.39 -0.18
CA LYS A 291 1.22 18.45 -0.98
C LYS A 291 2.54 18.03 -1.62
N GLU A 292 3.43 17.37 -0.89
CA GLU A 292 4.73 16.92 -1.38
C GLU A 292 4.57 15.81 -2.43
N LEU A 293 3.71 14.81 -2.15
CA LEU A 293 3.58 13.64 -3.01
C LEU A 293 2.72 13.87 -4.25
N THR A 294 1.79 14.83 -4.21
CA THR A 294 0.84 15.06 -5.31
C THR A 294 0.96 16.44 -5.95
N GLY A 295 1.65 17.40 -5.31
CA GLY A 295 1.72 18.80 -5.73
C GLY A 295 0.47 19.63 -5.36
N HIS A 296 -0.57 19.01 -4.82
CA HIS A 296 -1.86 19.64 -4.50
C HIS A 296 -2.30 19.29 -3.07
N LEU A 297 -3.25 20.07 -2.52
CA LEU A 297 -3.95 19.72 -1.27
C LEU A 297 -5.31 19.04 -1.54
N LYS A 298 -5.77 19.10 -2.79
CA LYS A 298 -7.03 18.50 -3.24
C LYS A 298 -6.72 17.32 -4.14
N ILE A 299 -7.29 16.16 -3.82
CA ILE A 299 -7.11 14.94 -4.60
C ILE A 299 -8.46 14.35 -5.00
N LYS A 300 -8.50 13.66 -6.14
CA LYS A 300 -9.68 12.92 -6.59
C LYS A 300 -9.65 11.49 -6.08
N TYR A 301 -10.75 11.04 -5.47
CA TYR A 301 -10.95 9.68 -5.02
C TYR A 301 -12.18 9.07 -5.71
N HIS A 302 -12.12 7.76 -6.00
CA HIS A 302 -13.18 7.05 -6.71
C HIS A 302 -13.63 5.89 -5.81
N PRO A 303 -14.63 6.09 -4.94
CA PRO A 303 -15.08 5.05 -4.00
C PRO A 303 -15.56 3.80 -4.75
N ASP A 304 -16.38 3.97 -5.78
CA ASP A 304 -16.96 2.89 -6.60
C ASP A 304 -16.06 2.42 -7.75
N GLY A 305 -14.77 2.73 -7.65
CA GLY A 305 -13.77 2.41 -8.66
C GLY A 305 -13.76 3.36 -9.86
N ARG A 306 -12.70 3.25 -10.68
CA ARG A 306 -12.42 4.20 -11.78
C ARG A 306 -13.37 4.09 -12.98
N ASN A 307 -14.23 3.08 -13.00
CA ASN A 307 -15.16 2.86 -14.09
C ASN A 307 -16.46 3.68 -13.93
N MET A 308 -16.69 4.27 -12.75
CA MET A 308 -17.81 5.18 -12.46
C MET A 308 -17.26 6.58 -12.15
N PRO A 309 -16.73 7.32 -13.15
CA PRO A 309 -16.09 8.62 -12.94
C PRO A 309 -17.04 9.68 -12.37
N GLU A 310 -18.35 9.54 -12.59
CA GLU A 310 -19.40 10.40 -12.03
C GLU A 310 -19.52 10.31 -10.51
N HIS A 311 -19.04 9.22 -9.90
CA HIS A 311 -18.99 9.04 -8.45
C HIS A 311 -17.67 9.54 -7.84
N ALA A 312 -16.78 10.14 -8.63
CA ALA A 312 -15.54 10.68 -8.12
C ALA A 312 -15.80 11.84 -7.15
N VAL A 313 -15.15 11.77 -5.98
CA VAL A 313 -15.21 12.81 -4.95
C VAL A 313 -13.88 13.55 -4.87
N GLU A 314 -13.94 14.84 -4.57
CA GLU A 314 -12.75 15.63 -4.22
C GLU A 314 -12.54 15.55 -2.70
N ILE A 315 -11.33 15.19 -2.29
CA ILE A 315 -10.89 15.20 -0.89
C ILE A 315 -9.93 16.39 -0.72
N ASP A 316 -10.29 17.30 0.18
CA ASP A 316 -9.53 18.52 0.46
C ASP A 316 -8.75 18.41 1.78
N PHE A 317 -7.42 18.38 1.69
CA PHE A 317 -6.48 18.33 2.82
C PHE A 317 -6.01 19.73 3.25
N THR A 318 -6.72 20.79 2.90
CA THR A 318 -6.43 22.14 3.38
C THR A 318 -6.76 22.26 4.88
N PRO A 319 -5.80 22.59 5.76
CA PRO A 319 -6.07 22.82 7.17
C PRO A 319 -6.76 24.18 7.40
N PRO A 320 -7.47 24.38 8.53
CA PRO A 320 -7.71 23.41 9.59
C PRO A 320 -8.76 22.36 9.21
N PHE A 321 -8.62 21.14 9.73
CA PHE A 321 -9.58 20.06 9.46
C PHE A 321 -10.85 20.27 10.28
N LYS A 322 -11.98 19.79 9.75
CA LYS A 322 -13.26 19.84 10.45
C LYS A 322 -13.16 19.05 11.75
N ARG A 323 -13.70 19.58 12.84
CA ARG A 323 -13.73 18.92 14.16
C ARG A 323 -15.17 18.66 14.56
N ILE A 324 -15.49 17.43 14.94
CA ILE A 324 -16.83 17.01 15.34
C ILE A 324 -16.76 16.16 16.61
N SER A 325 -17.76 16.25 17.49
CA SER A 325 -17.87 15.45 18.72
C SER A 325 -18.69 14.18 18.44
N VAL A 326 -18.27 13.02 18.97
CA VAL A 326 -18.97 11.74 18.73
C VAL A 326 -20.44 11.83 19.13
N MET A 327 -20.72 12.25 20.37
CA MET A 327 -22.07 12.26 20.91
C MET A 327 -22.95 13.31 20.23
N ASP A 328 -22.41 14.51 20.01
CA ASP A 328 -23.15 15.61 19.38
C ASP A 328 -23.49 15.27 17.91
N SER A 329 -22.51 14.74 17.17
CA SER A 329 -22.73 14.38 15.75
C SER A 329 -23.70 13.22 15.59
N LEU A 330 -23.68 12.25 16.51
CA LEU A 330 -24.66 11.16 16.53
C LEU A 330 -26.06 11.70 16.78
N ARG A 331 -26.23 12.54 17.80
CA ARG A 331 -27.52 13.16 18.13
C ARG A 331 -28.07 13.93 16.94
N ASP A 332 -27.25 14.76 16.30
CA ASP A 332 -27.63 15.55 15.14
C ASP A 332 -27.95 14.70 13.90
N ALA A 333 -27.31 13.53 13.77
CA ALA A 333 -27.55 12.61 12.66
C ALA A 333 -28.79 11.72 12.85
N LEU A 334 -29.35 11.65 14.05
CA LEU A 334 -30.55 10.87 14.34
C LEU A 334 -31.82 11.59 13.84
N PRO A 335 -32.83 10.83 13.34
CA PRO A 335 -34.17 11.37 13.11
C PRO A 335 -34.71 12.05 14.37
N GLN A 336 -35.40 13.18 14.18
CA GLN A 336 -35.81 14.06 15.29
C GLN A 336 -36.68 13.33 16.33
N GLU A 337 -37.51 12.39 15.89
CA GLU A 337 -38.36 11.55 16.71
C GLU A 337 -37.60 10.50 17.55
N LEU A 338 -36.34 10.23 17.22
CA LEU A 338 -35.46 9.28 17.91
C LEU A 338 -34.43 9.96 18.83
N GLN A 339 -34.21 11.27 18.68
CA GLN A 339 -33.21 12.00 19.46
C GLN A 339 -33.47 11.96 20.97
N THR A 340 -34.73 11.86 21.39
CA THR A 340 -35.13 11.75 22.81
C THR A 340 -34.75 10.41 23.43
N LEU A 341 -34.54 9.36 22.62
CA LEU A 341 -34.04 8.07 23.07
C LEU A 341 -32.51 8.06 23.20
N PHE A 342 -31.80 9.01 22.57
CA PHE A 342 -30.35 9.01 22.58
C PHE A 342 -29.82 9.47 23.94
N PRO A 343 -29.02 8.63 24.64
CA PRO A 343 -28.55 8.95 25.97
C PRO A 343 -27.56 10.11 25.96
N ASP A 344 -27.64 10.95 27.00
CA ASP A 344 -26.59 11.92 27.29
C ASP A 344 -25.30 11.21 27.75
N SER A 345 -24.15 11.87 27.62
CA SER A 345 -22.85 11.26 27.96
C SER A 345 -22.77 10.79 29.42
N GLU A 346 -23.49 11.46 30.32
CA GLU A 346 -23.54 11.13 31.75
C GLU A 346 -24.36 9.86 32.01
N GLN A 347 -25.33 9.53 31.15
CA GLN A 347 -26.21 8.37 31.33
C GLN A 347 -25.58 7.05 30.83
N LEU A 348 -24.47 7.13 30.09
CA LEU A 348 -23.75 5.98 29.60
C LEU A 348 -23.24 5.12 30.76
N GLY A 349 -23.20 3.81 30.55
CA GLY A 349 -22.86 2.81 31.58
C GLY A 349 -24.06 2.20 32.29
N SER A 350 -25.29 2.70 32.05
CA SER A 350 -26.51 2.15 32.61
C SER A 350 -27.15 1.07 31.73
N GLU A 351 -27.97 0.20 32.32
CA GLU A 351 -28.73 -0.78 31.53
C GLU A 351 -29.77 -0.10 30.63
N GLU A 352 -30.32 1.03 31.08
CA GLU A 352 -31.29 1.83 30.33
C GLU A 352 -30.66 2.48 29.09
N SER A 353 -29.49 3.12 29.23
CA SER A 353 -28.76 3.68 28.08
C SER A 353 -28.38 2.62 27.07
N ARG A 354 -27.96 1.43 27.53
CA ARG A 354 -27.70 0.29 26.65
C ARG A 354 -28.96 -0.15 25.90
N TRP A 355 -30.09 -0.28 26.60
CA TRP A 355 -31.38 -0.64 25.99
C TRP A 355 -31.80 0.40 24.94
N ASN A 356 -31.70 1.69 25.27
CA ASN A 356 -32.03 2.78 24.36
C ASN A 356 -31.16 2.76 23.10
N LEU A 357 -29.86 2.52 23.22
CA LEU A 357 -28.95 2.37 22.07
C LEU A 357 -29.29 1.14 21.21
N GLN A 358 -29.72 0.03 21.82
CA GLN A 358 -30.19 -1.14 21.08
C GLN A 358 -31.47 -0.82 20.29
N MET A 359 -32.45 -0.17 20.93
CA MET A 359 -33.68 0.29 20.27
C MET A 359 -33.41 1.26 19.12
N LEU A 360 -32.43 2.15 19.28
CA LEU A 360 -32.00 3.04 18.20
C LEU A 360 -31.43 2.25 17.03
N CYS A 361 -30.54 1.28 17.28
CA CYS A 361 -30.00 0.42 16.23
C CYS A 361 -31.12 -0.31 15.47
N GLU A 362 -32.07 -0.91 16.18
CA GLU A 362 -33.20 -1.62 15.58
C GLU A 362 -34.09 -0.71 14.73
N ARG A 363 -34.45 0.47 15.23
CA ARG A 363 -35.33 1.42 14.52
C ARG A 363 -34.68 2.02 13.28
N ILE A 364 -33.37 2.18 13.29
CA ILE A 364 -32.60 2.75 12.17
C ILE A 364 -32.21 1.64 11.17
N GLY A 365 -32.22 0.38 11.60
CA GLY A 365 -31.79 -0.76 10.79
C GLY A 365 -30.28 -1.02 10.86
N VAL A 366 -29.60 -0.55 11.91
CA VAL A 366 -28.16 -0.79 12.14
C VAL A 366 -27.94 -2.14 12.80
N VAL A 367 -27.17 -3.01 12.14
CA VAL A 367 -26.87 -4.34 12.66
C VAL A 367 -25.64 -4.31 13.58
N CYS A 368 -25.84 -4.60 14.87
CA CYS A 368 -24.77 -4.86 15.82
C CYS A 368 -24.79 -6.35 16.23
N THR A 369 -23.72 -7.08 15.96
CA THR A 369 -23.60 -8.47 16.42
C THR A 369 -23.23 -8.53 17.90
N PRO A 370 -23.64 -9.58 18.65
CA PRO A 370 -23.23 -9.76 20.04
C PRO A 370 -21.70 -9.76 20.23
N PRO A 371 -21.19 -9.28 21.39
CA PRO A 371 -21.95 -8.72 22.51
C PRO A 371 -22.47 -7.31 22.23
N LEU A 372 -23.68 -6.99 22.69
CA LEU A 372 -24.34 -5.69 22.48
C LEU A 372 -23.94 -4.68 23.57
N THR A 373 -22.63 -4.47 23.73
CA THR A 373 -22.08 -3.44 24.63
C THR A 373 -22.36 -2.05 24.07
N GLU A 374 -22.54 -1.04 24.92
CA GLU A 374 -22.76 0.34 24.47
C GLU A 374 -21.67 0.85 23.54
N ALA A 375 -20.40 0.54 23.82
CA ALA A 375 -19.27 0.93 22.97
C ALA A 375 -19.44 0.40 21.52
N ARG A 376 -19.88 -0.84 21.35
CA ARG A 376 -20.15 -1.44 20.03
C ARG A 376 -21.39 -0.85 19.38
N LEU A 377 -22.44 -0.56 20.14
CA LEU A 377 -23.66 0.05 19.62
C LEU A 377 -23.40 1.48 19.12
N LEU A 378 -22.68 2.29 19.92
CA LEU A 378 -22.24 3.64 19.53
C LEU A 378 -21.32 3.61 18.31
N ASP A 379 -20.34 2.70 18.26
CA ASP A 379 -19.47 2.50 17.10
C ASP A 379 -20.27 2.18 15.83
N LYS A 380 -21.27 1.29 15.93
CA LYS A 380 -22.12 0.92 14.80
C LYS A 380 -23.03 2.06 14.33
N LEU A 381 -23.68 2.76 15.26
CA LEU A 381 -24.48 3.94 14.92
C LEU A 381 -23.62 5.03 14.27
N PHE A 382 -22.41 5.25 14.78
CA PHE A 382 -21.51 6.26 14.25
C PHE A 382 -21.04 5.91 12.83
N GLY A 383 -20.64 4.64 12.64
CA GLY A 383 -20.19 4.11 11.36
C GLY A 383 -21.24 4.19 10.25
N GLU A 384 -22.52 4.09 10.62
CA GLU A 384 -23.63 4.19 9.67
C GLU A 384 -24.08 5.64 9.43
N LEU A 385 -24.16 6.46 10.48
CA LEU A 385 -24.87 7.74 10.40
C LEU A 385 -23.96 8.96 10.21
N VAL A 386 -22.71 8.89 10.67
CA VAL A 386 -21.82 10.05 10.75
C VAL A 386 -20.58 9.85 9.90
N GLU A 387 -19.94 8.70 10.03
CA GLU A 387 -18.71 8.38 9.32
C GLU A 387 -18.85 8.55 7.78
N PRO A 388 -19.98 8.24 7.07
CA PRO A 388 -20.11 8.43 5.61
C PRO A 388 -20.08 9.87 5.15
N LYS A 389 -20.33 10.80 6.08
CA LYS A 389 -20.34 12.23 5.83
C LYS A 389 -18.94 12.85 5.95
N CYS A 390 -17.94 12.10 6.42
CA CYS A 390 -16.58 12.56 6.65
C CYS A 390 -15.68 12.37 5.40
N ILE A 391 -16.01 13.07 4.30
CA ILE A 391 -15.32 12.95 3.01
C ILE A 391 -13.89 13.54 3.06
N SER A 392 -13.76 14.81 3.44
CA SER A 392 -12.46 15.44 3.73
C SER A 392 -11.98 15.07 5.14
N PRO A 393 -10.66 15.12 5.42
CA PRO A 393 -10.12 14.84 6.74
C PRO A 393 -10.91 15.56 7.84
N THR A 394 -11.47 14.77 8.75
CA THR A 394 -12.31 15.25 9.83
C THR A 394 -11.84 14.60 11.13
N PHE A 395 -11.54 15.42 12.13
CA PHE A 395 -11.29 14.95 13.48
C PHE A 395 -12.61 14.60 14.15
N VAL A 396 -12.74 13.35 14.52
CA VAL A 396 -13.80 12.88 15.43
C VAL A 396 -13.21 12.88 16.83
N CYS A 397 -13.75 13.76 17.67
CA CYS A 397 -13.26 14.10 18.98
C CYS A 397 -14.21 13.62 20.07
N ASP A 398 -13.71 13.66 21.30
CA ASP A 398 -14.49 13.50 22.52
C ASP A 398 -15.28 12.17 22.54
N HIS A 399 -14.56 11.07 22.31
CA HIS A 399 -15.14 9.73 22.37
C HIS A 399 -15.56 9.41 23.81
N PRO A 400 -16.72 8.76 24.05
CA PRO A 400 -17.11 8.30 25.38
C PRO A 400 -16.04 7.42 26.04
N GLU A 401 -15.95 7.51 27.37
CA GLU A 401 -14.96 6.76 28.16
C GLU A 401 -15.08 5.24 27.96
N ILE A 402 -16.31 4.73 27.86
CA ILE A 402 -16.59 3.31 27.63
C ILE A 402 -15.99 2.77 26.32
N MET A 403 -15.66 3.64 25.37
CA MET A 403 -15.01 3.28 24.10
C MET A 403 -13.48 3.40 24.15
N SER A 404 -12.91 4.04 25.18
CA SER A 404 -11.54 4.56 25.13
C SER A 404 -10.71 4.21 26.38
N PRO A 405 -10.55 2.93 26.74
CA PRO A 405 -10.04 2.49 28.05
C PRO A 405 -8.60 2.93 28.40
N LEU A 406 -7.81 3.41 27.44
CA LEU A 406 -6.43 3.87 27.66
C LEU A 406 -6.23 5.39 27.52
N ALA A 407 -7.25 6.14 27.10
CA ALA A 407 -7.17 7.59 26.94
C ALA A 407 -7.45 8.34 28.27
N LYS A 408 -6.96 9.57 28.42
CA LYS A 408 -7.23 10.36 29.64
C LYS A 408 -8.63 10.99 29.59
N TRP A 409 -9.26 11.17 30.74
CA TRP A 409 -10.57 11.85 30.86
C TRP A 409 -10.52 13.29 30.34
N HIS A 410 -11.65 13.79 29.85
CA HIS A 410 -11.77 15.14 29.33
C HIS A 410 -11.72 16.18 30.46
N ARG A 411 -11.06 17.32 30.21
CA ARG A 411 -10.85 18.37 31.22
C ARG A 411 -12.11 19.17 31.58
N ASN A 412 -13.04 19.32 30.64
CA ASN A 412 -14.20 20.22 30.77
C ASN A 412 -15.56 19.52 30.68
N ARG A 413 -15.59 18.17 30.66
CA ARG A 413 -16.83 17.39 30.58
C ARG A 413 -16.74 16.30 31.67
N PRO A 414 -17.39 16.47 32.82
CA PRO A 414 -17.41 15.47 33.90
C PRO A 414 -18.40 14.35 33.59
N GLY A 415 -18.16 13.17 34.16
CA GLY A 415 -18.99 11.97 33.99
C GLY A 415 -19.68 11.63 35.30
N THR A 416 -20.41 10.51 35.31
CA THR A 416 -21.15 10.04 36.47
C THR A 416 -20.22 9.61 37.60
N ASP A 417 -20.58 10.02 38.83
CA ASP A 417 -19.93 9.76 40.14
C ASP A 417 -18.94 10.81 40.69
N GLY A 418 -19.03 12.08 40.28
CA GLY A 418 -18.30 13.17 40.95
C GLY A 418 -16.78 13.14 40.78
N GLU A 419 -16.26 12.12 40.09
CA GLU A 419 -14.99 12.12 39.38
C GLU A 419 -15.24 12.55 37.93
N ILE A 420 -14.42 13.47 37.41
CA ILE A 420 -14.55 14.01 36.05
C ILE A 420 -14.33 12.89 35.03
N ARG A 421 -15.40 12.28 34.51
CA ARG A 421 -15.42 11.12 33.60
C ARG A 421 -16.34 11.25 32.37
N ALA A 422 -16.43 12.39 31.69
CA ALA A 422 -17.15 12.44 30.40
C ALA A 422 -16.20 12.72 29.26
N LEU A 423 -16.11 11.71 28.39
CA LEU A 423 -15.36 11.73 27.15
C LEU A 423 -13.83 11.66 27.38
N ARG A 424 -13.13 10.97 26.49
CA ARG A 424 -11.67 10.83 26.54
C ARG A 424 -11.07 11.42 25.28
N GLN A 425 -9.90 12.04 25.45
CA GLN A 425 -9.20 12.76 24.39
C GLN A 425 -8.52 11.78 23.43
N TRP A 426 -9.18 11.45 22.32
CA TRP A 426 -8.52 10.88 21.14
C TRP A 426 -9.17 11.45 19.88
N PRO A 427 -8.45 12.23 19.07
CA PRO A 427 -8.91 12.61 17.75
C PRO A 427 -8.64 11.42 16.84
N ARG A 428 -9.70 10.76 16.37
CA ARG A 428 -9.55 9.88 15.21
C ARG A 428 -9.60 10.81 14.00
N ALA A 429 -8.46 11.03 13.34
CA ALA A 429 -8.47 11.61 12.00
C ALA A 429 -9.10 10.55 11.09
N LEU A 430 -10.42 10.64 10.94
CA LEU A 430 -11.14 9.78 10.01
C LEU A 430 -10.88 10.37 8.63
N GLN A 431 -10.14 9.61 7.83
CA GLN A 431 -10.29 9.66 6.40
C GLN A 431 -11.15 8.46 6.03
N CYS A 432 -12.45 8.70 5.88
CA CYS A 432 -13.39 7.68 5.50
C CYS A 432 -13.24 7.39 4.02
N LEU A 433 -12.46 6.35 3.71
CA LEU A 433 -12.51 5.72 2.40
C LEU A 433 -13.50 4.56 2.54
N TYR A 434 -14.78 4.86 2.33
CA TYR A 434 -15.88 3.93 2.59
C TYR A 434 -15.78 2.61 1.84
N ARG A 435 -16.37 1.61 2.51
CA ARG A 435 -16.85 0.34 1.97
C ARG A 435 -17.62 0.58 0.67
N THR A 436 -17.17 -0.04 -0.40
CA THR A 436 -18.06 -0.44 -1.49
C THR A 436 -18.64 -1.80 -1.14
N GLU A 437 -19.93 -1.98 -1.45
CA GLU A 437 -20.67 -3.24 -1.27
C GLU A 437 -19.99 -4.45 -1.93
#